data_AF-A0A7C0WWD4-F1
#
_entry.id   AF-A0A7C0WWD4-F1
#
_cell.length_a   1.000
_cell.length_b   1.000
_cell.length_c   1.000
_cell.angle_alpha   90.00
_cell.angle_beta   90.00
_cell.angle_gamma   90.00
#
_symmetry.space_group_name_H-M   'P 1'
#
loop_
_entity.id
_entity.type
_entity.pdbx_description
1 polymer ?
#
loop_
_entity_poly.entity_id
_entity_poly.type
_entity_poly.pdbx_seq_one_letter_code
_entity_poly.pdbx_strand_id
1 'polypeptide(L)'
;MATKKFYAIAVGRKPGIYENWPDAQAQVTGYRGARFKGFADRQAAEAWMKAPGAGPAAGAGRGAARASTGAAAAGATSPRDGEVTIYTDGGARFNPGPGGYGVVQIYNGERKELTGGYRLTTNNRMELMGCIVALRNLEHRDKPVTLYSDSRYVVNG
;
A
#
# COMPACT_ATOMS: atom_id res chain seq x y z
N MET A 1 -19.54 -27.00 -10.41
CA MET A 1 -19.00 -25.65 -10.13
C MET A 1 -19.20 -24.80 -11.37
N ALA A 2 -19.92 -23.68 -11.31
CA ALA A 2 -20.16 -22.85 -12.50
C ALA A 2 -18.88 -22.06 -12.85
N THR A 3 -18.31 -22.34 -14.01
CA THR A 3 -17.21 -21.52 -14.57
C THR A 3 -17.77 -20.14 -14.90
N LYS A 4 -17.14 -19.09 -14.37
CA LYS A 4 -17.53 -17.70 -14.66
C LYS A 4 -17.22 -17.44 -16.14
N LYS A 5 -18.26 -17.26 -16.96
CA LYS A 5 -18.14 -17.08 -18.41
C LYS A 5 -18.26 -15.63 -18.85
N PHE A 6 -18.78 -14.73 -18.02
CA PHE A 6 -19.05 -13.35 -18.44
C PHE A 6 -18.44 -12.33 -17.47
N TYR A 7 -17.82 -11.28 -17.98
CA TYR A 7 -17.19 -10.21 -17.21
C TYR A 7 -17.80 -8.87 -17.64
N ALA A 8 -18.57 -8.25 -16.75
CA ALA A 8 -19.13 -6.93 -16.99
C ALA A 8 -18.16 -5.86 -16.51
N ILE A 9 -17.92 -4.84 -17.33
CA ILE A 9 -17.04 -3.71 -17.06
C ILE A 9 -17.88 -2.45 -17.16
N ALA A 10 -18.22 -1.88 -16.00
CA ALA A 10 -18.97 -0.62 -15.92
C ALA A 10 -18.03 0.59 -16.08
N VAL A 11 -16.79 0.48 -15.61
CA VAL A 11 -15.77 1.52 -15.75
C VAL A 11 -14.46 0.85 -16.16
N GLY A 12 -13.92 1.24 -17.32
CA GLY A 12 -12.71 0.69 -17.91
C GLY A 12 -12.41 1.39 -19.24
N ARG A 13 -11.37 0.93 -19.96
CA ARG A 13 -11.00 1.48 -21.28
C ARG A 13 -12.15 1.37 -22.28
N LYS A 14 -12.82 0.21 -22.30
CA LYS A 14 -14.03 -0.06 -23.08
C LYS A 14 -15.06 -0.72 -22.17
N PRO A 15 -16.08 0.03 -21.71
CA PRO A 15 -17.19 -0.54 -20.94
C PRO A 15 -17.99 -1.53 -21.79
N GLY A 16 -18.42 -2.64 -21.19
CA GLY A 16 -19.09 -3.71 -21.91
C GLY A 16 -19.05 -5.05 -21.17
N ILE A 17 -19.61 -6.08 -21.79
CA ILE A 17 -19.62 -7.46 -21.27
C ILE A 17 -18.70 -8.30 -22.15
N TYR A 18 -17.77 -9.02 -21.52
CA TYR A 18 -16.76 -9.84 -22.16
C TYR A 18 -16.98 -11.30 -21.81
N GLU A 19 -16.76 -12.21 -22.76
CA GLU A 19 -16.95 -13.67 -22.56
C GLU A 19 -15.69 -14.38 -22.08
N ASN A 20 -14.58 -13.66 -21.97
CA ASN A 20 -13.31 -14.18 -21.52
C ASN A 20 -12.60 -13.18 -20.59
N TRP A 21 -11.79 -13.72 -19.68
CA TRP A 21 -11.03 -12.90 -18.74
C TRP A 21 -9.91 -12.09 -19.38
N PRO A 22 -9.12 -12.61 -20.34
CA PRO A 22 -8.03 -11.84 -20.95
C PRO A 22 -8.46 -10.51 -21.59
N ASP A 23 -9.57 -10.52 -22.35
CA ASP A 23 -10.06 -9.31 -23.00
C ASP A 23 -10.64 -8.32 -21.99
N ALA A 24 -11.30 -8.83 -20.95
CA ALA A 24 -11.81 -8.02 -19.85
C ALA A 24 -10.68 -7.40 -19.02
N GLN A 25 -9.66 -8.20 -18.72
CA GLN A 25 -8.47 -7.81 -17.98
C GLN A 25 -7.72 -6.69 -18.70
N ALA A 26 -7.61 -6.76 -20.03
CA ALA A 26 -7.01 -5.71 -20.85
C ALA A 26 -7.74 -4.35 -20.72
N GLN A 27 -9.03 -4.32 -20.37
CA GLN A 27 -9.77 -3.06 -20.20
C GLN A 27 -9.63 -2.44 -18.81
N VAL A 28 -9.33 -3.25 -17.78
CA VAL A 28 -9.32 -2.81 -16.38
C VAL A 28 -7.91 -2.67 -15.82
N THR A 29 -6.94 -3.41 -16.37
CA THR A 29 -5.56 -3.42 -15.88
C THR A 29 -4.89 -2.07 -16.10
N GLY A 30 -4.52 -1.40 -15.01
CA GLY A 30 -3.94 -0.05 -15.05
C GLY A 30 -4.96 1.07 -15.35
N TYR A 31 -6.26 0.77 -15.44
CA TYR A 31 -7.29 1.81 -15.61
C TYR A 31 -7.73 2.33 -14.23
N ARG A 32 -7.42 3.59 -13.94
CA ARG A 32 -7.75 4.22 -12.66
C ARG A 32 -9.27 4.30 -12.49
N GLY A 33 -9.81 3.72 -11.42
CA GLY A 33 -11.26 3.73 -11.19
C GLY A 33 -12.01 2.56 -11.83
N ALA A 34 -11.31 1.54 -12.34
CA ALA A 34 -11.98 0.42 -13.00
C ALA A 34 -13.00 -0.28 -12.09
N ARG A 35 -14.19 -0.55 -12.64
CA ARG A 35 -15.30 -1.24 -11.97
C ARG A 35 -15.76 -2.38 -12.86
N PHE A 36 -15.58 -3.61 -12.39
CA PHE A 36 -15.96 -4.81 -13.13
C PHE A 36 -16.41 -5.93 -12.18
N LYS A 37 -17.18 -6.89 -12.70
CA LYS A 37 -17.65 -8.06 -11.96
C LYS A 37 -17.81 -9.25 -12.89
N GLY A 38 -17.44 -10.44 -12.41
CA GLY A 38 -17.59 -11.71 -13.13
C GLY A 38 -18.89 -12.43 -12.77
N PHE A 39 -19.57 -12.97 -13.77
CA PHE A 39 -20.85 -13.66 -13.70
C PHE A 39 -20.78 -15.02 -14.41
N ALA A 40 -21.61 -15.95 -13.96
CA ALA A 40 -21.80 -17.24 -14.62
C ALA A 40 -22.74 -17.13 -15.84
N ASP A 41 -23.59 -16.10 -15.85
CA ASP A 41 -24.65 -15.89 -16.83
C ASP A 41 -24.62 -14.46 -17.41
N ARG A 42 -25.01 -14.33 -18.68
CA ARG A 42 -25.01 -13.07 -19.42
C ARG A 42 -26.11 -12.13 -18.93
N GLN A 43 -27.29 -12.64 -18.61
CA GLN A 43 -28.42 -11.83 -18.16
C GLN A 43 -28.10 -11.16 -16.82
N ALA A 44 -27.43 -11.88 -15.91
CA ALA A 44 -26.92 -11.32 -14.66
C ALA A 44 -25.88 -10.20 -14.87
N ALA A 45 -25.01 -10.34 -15.88
CA ALA A 45 -24.03 -9.31 -16.25
C ALA A 45 -24.71 -8.04 -16.83
N GLU A 46 -25.72 -8.20 -17.68
CA GLU A 46 -26.51 -7.09 -18.24
C GLU A 46 -27.31 -6.35 -17.17
N ALA A 47 -27.92 -7.08 -16.22
CA ALA A 47 -28.64 -6.48 -15.10
C ALA A 47 -27.71 -5.61 -14.23
N TRP A 48 -26.48 -6.07 -13.98
CA TRP A 48 -25.48 -5.31 -13.23
C TRP A 48 -24.98 -4.07 -13.97
N MET A 49 -24.92 -4.10 -15.31
CA MET A 49 -24.56 -2.93 -16.12
C MET A 49 -25.60 -1.80 -16.05
N LYS A 50 -26.89 -2.10 -15.79
CA LYS A 50 -27.96 -1.09 -15.65
C LYS A 50 -27.91 -0.35 -14.32
N ALA A 51 -27.41 -0.98 -13.27
CA ALA A 51 -27.23 -0.38 -11.95
C ALA A 51 -25.94 -0.90 -11.30
N PRO A 52 -24.75 -0.42 -11.71
CA PRO A 52 -23.49 -0.86 -11.15
C PRO A 52 -23.29 -0.23 -9.76
N GLY A 53 -24.02 -0.74 -8.76
CA GLY A 53 -23.93 -0.39 -7.35
C GLY A 53 -22.84 -1.20 -6.64
N ALA A 54 -21.94 -0.48 -5.95
CA ALA A 54 -20.93 -0.97 -4.99
C ALA A 54 -19.97 -2.10 -5.45
N GLY A 55 -18.80 -1.69 -5.94
CA GLY A 55 -17.56 -2.47 -6.06
C GLY A 55 -16.38 -1.48 -5.95
N PRO A 56 -15.21 -1.89 -5.44
CA PRO A 56 -14.37 -1.10 -4.55
C PRO A 56 -14.03 0.26 -5.16
N ALA A 57 -14.29 1.32 -4.39
CA ALA A 57 -13.98 2.69 -4.76
C ALA A 57 -12.47 2.85 -4.99
N ALA A 58 -12.04 2.86 -6.25
CA ALA A 58 -10.67 3.23 -6.57
C ALA A 58 -10.50 4.72 -6.28
N GLY A 59 -9.80 5.01 -5.19
CA GLY A 59 -9.58 6.35 -4.65
C GLY A 59 -9.19 7.38 -5.71
N ALA A 60 -10.06 8.37 -5.85
CA ALA A 60 -9.79 9.64 -6.50
C ALA A 60 -8.48 10.20 -5.95
N GLY A 61 -7.61 10.64 -6.86
CA GLY A 61 -6.36 11.26 -6.50
C GLY A 61 -6.65 12.69 -6.11
N ARG A 62 -6.13 13.08 -4.95
CA ARG A 62 -5.68 14.44 -4.75
C ARG A 62 -4.17 14.38 -4.69
N GLY A 63 -3.53 15.00 -5.67
CA GLY A 63 -2.15 15.43 -5.51
C GLY A 63 -2.11 16.34 -4.29
N ALA A 64 -1.22 16.03 -3.36
CA ALA A 64 -0.79 16.96 -2.36
C ALA A 64 0.68 16.67 -2.11
N ALA A 65 1.53 17.48 -2.73
CA ALA A 65 2.73 17.90 -2.03
C ALA A 65 2.23 18.49 -0.70
N ARG A 66 2.58 17.87 0.42
CA ARG A 66 2.48 18.52 1.72
C ARG A 66 3.79 18.33 2.44
N ALA A 67 4.42 19.48 2.62
CA ALA A 67 5.59 19.71 3.43
C ALA A 67 5.42 19.12 4.83
N SER A 68 6.57 18.77 5.39
CA SER A 68 6.81 18.54 6.81
C SER A 68 6.08 19.56 7.68
N THR A 69 5.06 19.12 8.41
CA THR A 69 4.59 19.81 9.60
C THR A 69 4.88 18.90 10.78
N GLY A 70 6.00 19.18 11.45
CA GLY A 70 6.28 18.64 12.77
C GLY A 70 5.18 19.04 13.72
N ALA A 71 4.51 18.04 14.30
CA ALA A 71 3.74 18.20 15.50
C ALA A 71 4.49 17.39 16.57
N ALA A 72 5.26 18.09 17.39
CA ALA A 72 5.85 17.56 18.60
C ALA A 72 4.70 17.16 19.54
N ALA A 73 4.33 15.88 19.51
CA ALA A 73 3.52 15.27 20.53
C ALA A 73 4.43 14.96 21.73
N ALA A 74 3.98 15.33 22.92
CA ALA A 74 4.65 15.13 24.19
C ALA A 74 5.23 13.71 24.31
N GLY A 75 6.55 13.64 24.49
CA GLY A 75 7.32 12.51 25.01
C GLY A 75 6.99 11.15 24.39
N ALA A 76 7.39 10.92 23.14
CA ALA A 76 7.56 9.55 22.69
C ALA A 76 8.75 8.97 23.47
N THR A 77 8.49 8.18 24.50
CA THR A 77 9.55 7.55 25.30
C THR A 77 9.89 6.19 24.72
N SER A 78 11.17 5.86 24.69
CA SER A 78 11.61 4.48 24.41
C SER A 78 10.98 3.54 25.46
N PRO A 79 10.63 2.29 25.12
CA PRO A 79 10.16 1.31 26.09
C PRO A 79 11.19 1.00 27.19
N ARG A 80 12.47 1.28 26.94
CA ARG A 80 13.57 1.15 27.91
C ARG A 80 14.44 2.39 27.92
N ASP A 81 14.94 2.74 29.10
CA ASP A 81 15.86 3.86 29.28
C ASP A 81 17.21 3.57 28.60
N GLY A 82 17.74 4.57 27.89
CA GLY A 82 19.03 4.46 27.20
C GLY A 82 19.01 3.60 25.93
N GLU A 83 17.85 3.16 25.47
CA GLU A 83 17.67 2.38 24.24
C GLU A 83 17.08 3.23 23.10
N VAL A 84 17.56 2.99 21.88
CA VAL A 84 16.93 3.54 20.67
C VAL A 84 15.80 2.63 20.23
N THR A 85 14.60 3.18 20.16
CA THR A 85 13.41 2.47 19.68
C THR A 85 13.12 2.86 18.26
N ILE A 86 12.97 1.87 17.39
CA ILE A 86 12.69 2.08 15.98
C ILE A 86 11.40 1.38 15.61
N TYR A 87 10.48 2.09 14.98
CA TYR A 87 9.32 1.51 14.30
C TYR A 87 9.48 1.70 12.81
N THR A 88 9.28 0.63 12.05
CA THR A 88 9.34 0.67 10.59
C THR A 88 8.10 0.07 9.98
N ASP A 89 7.59 0.71 8.94
CA ASP A 89 6.52 0.19 8.08
C ASP A 89 6.87 0.51 6.62
N GLY A 90 6.38 -0.31 5.70
CA GLY A 90 6.60 -0.17 4.27
C GLY A 90 5.48 -0.78 3.47
N GLY A 91 5.01 -0.06 2.46
CA GLY A 91 3.87 -0.48 1.66
C GLY A 91 3.98 -0.06 0.21
N ALA A 92 3.35 -0.84 -0.67
CA ALA A 92 3.18 -0.48 -2.07
C ALA A 92 1.70 -0.54 -2.47
N ARG A 93 1.27 0.43 -3.28
CA ARG A 93 -0.01 0.36 -3.98
C ARG A 93 0.19 -0.54 -5.18
N PHE A 94 -0.49 -1.68 -5.20
CA PHE A 94 -0.26 -2.77 -6.14
C PHE A 94 1.13 -3.43 -5.93
N ASN A 95 1.39 -4.55 -6.61
CA ASN A 95 2.62 -5.30 -6.43
C ASN A 95 3.10 -5.92 -7.76
N PRO A 96 3.94 -5.22 -8.56
CA PRO A 96 4.61 -3.95 -8.25
C PRO A 96 3.74 -2.69 -8.53
N GLY A 97 4.09 -1.58 -7.91
CA GLY A 97 3.50 -0.26 -8.12
C GLY A 97 4.14 0.83 -7.26
N PRO A 98 3.58 2.05 -7.21
CA PRO A 98 4.13 3.12 -6.38
C PRO A 98 4.01 2.77 -4.89
N GLY A 99 5.10 2.92 -4.15
CA GLY A 99 5.17 2.57 -2.74
C GLY A 99 6.15 3.43 -1.96
N GLY A 100 6.14 3.27 -0.64
CA GLY A 100 6.99 4.02 0.26
C GLY A 100 7.19 3.32 1.60
N TYR A 101 8.09 3.87 2.39
CA TYR A 101 8.40 3.41 3.73
C TYR A 101 8.34 4.58 4.71
N GLY A 102 8.08 4.26 5.98
CA GLY A 102 8.12 5.18 7.10
C GLY A 102 8.95 4.59 8.24
N VAL A 103 9.69 5.46 8.92
CA VAL A 103 10.51 5.12 10.07
C VAL A 103 10.25 6.17 11.15
N VAL A 104 10.06 5.70 12.38
CA VAL A 104 10.06 6.52 13.58
C VAL A 104 11.17 6.02 14.49
N GLN A 105 12.17 6.86 14.76
CA GLN A 105 13.23 6.60 15.73
C GLN A 105 12.98 7.43 16.97
N ILE A 106 13.11 6.83 18.14
CA ILE A 106 12.88 7.46 19.43
C ILE A 106 14.09 7.19 20.33
N TYR A 107 14.65 8.23 20.92
CA TYR A 107 15.71 8.13 21.93
C TYR A 107 15.57 9.26 22.95
N ASN A 108 15.56 8.94 24.25
CA ASN A 108 15.46 9.91 25.35
C ASN A 108 14.35 10.97 25.20
N GLY A 109 13.18 10.58 24.66
CA GLY A 109 12.05 11.48 24.45
C GLY A 109 12.10 12.25 23.13
N GLU A 110 13.23 12.21 22.40
CA GLU A 110 13.38 12.81 21.08
C GLU A 110 12.89 11.84 20.00
N ARG A 111 12.05 12.33 19.11
CA ARG A 111 11.47 11.58 17.99
C ARG A 111 11.99 12.12 16.67
N LYS A 112 12.51 11.22 15.84
CA LYS A 112 12.96 11.49 14.47
C LYS A 112 12.17 10.64 13.49
N GLU A 113 11.65 11.26 12.44
CA GLU A 113 10.91 10.57 11.38
C GLU A 113 11.66 10.60 10.06
N LEU A 114 11.69 9.46 9.37
CA LEU A 114 12.24 9.33 8.04
C LEU A 114 11.20 8.69 7.13
N THR A 115 11.04 9.24 5.94
CA THR A 115 10.13 8.68 4.93
C THR A 115 10.78 8.73 3.56
N GLY A 116 10.31 7.88 2.66
CA GLY A 116 10.74 7.88 1.27
C GLY A 116 9.87 6.96 0.44
N GLY A 117 10.08 6.96 -0.87
CA GLY A 117 9.29 6.12 -1.75
C GLY A 117 9.80 6.04 -3.18
N TYR A 118 9.23 5.10 -3.91
CA TYR A 118 9.61 4.76 -5.27
C TYR A 118 8.36 4.66 -6.14
N ARG A 119 8.46 5.14 -7.39
CA ARG A 119 7.35 5.10 -8.35
C ARG A 119 6.96 3.67 -8.74
N LEU A 120 7.91 2.74 -8.69
CA LEU A 120 7.71 1.33 -9.02
C LEU A 120 8.53 0.47 -8.05
N THR A 121 7.83 -0.24 -7.17
CA THR A 121 8.41 -1.08 -6.11
C THR A 121 7.41 -2.18 -5.71
N THR A 122 7.80 -3.08 -4.82
CA THR A 122 6.94 -4.09 -4.20
C THR A 122 6.74 -3.79 -2.71
N ASN A 123 5.78 -4.47 -2.09
CA ASN A 123 5.51 -4.35 -0.65
C ASN A 123 6.76 -4.74 0.17
N ASN A 124 7.24 -5.97 -0.04
CA ASN A 124 8.40 -6.53 0.65
C ASN A 124 9.68 -5.68 0.49
N ARG A 125 9.88 -5.06 -0.68
CA ARG A 125 11.02 -4.16 -0.90
C ARG A 125 10.91 -2.89 -0.04
N MET A 126 9.70 -2.37 0.18
CA MET A 126 9.50 -1.19 1.03
C MET A 126 9.64 -1.51 2.51
N GLU A 127 9.14 -2.66 2.95
CA GLU A 127 9.34 -3.15 4.34
C GLU A 127 10.85 -3.28 4.66
N LEU A 128 11.62 -3.90 3.76
CA LEU A 128 13.09 -3.98 3.88
C LEU A 128 13.74 -2.59 3.84
N MET A 129 13.30 -1.71 2.94
CA MET A 129 13.88 -0.38 2.80
C MET A 129 13.69 0.45 4.08
N GLY A 130 12.55 0.34 4.75
CA GLY A 130 12.31 0.99 6.03
C GLY A 130 13.38 0.61 7.07
N CYS A 131 13.67 -0.69 7.20
CA CYS A 131 14.71 -1.19 8.10
C CYS A 131 16.12 -0.70 7.73
N ILE A 132 16.47 -0.75 6.44
CA ILE A 132 17.78 -0.29 5.95
C ILE A 132 17.97 1.21 6.24
N VAL A 133 16.96 2.02 5.93
CA VAL A 133 17.04 3.47 6.12
C VAL A 133 17.10 3.82 7.61
N ALA A 134 16.36 3.09 8.45
CA ALA A 134 16.42 3.26 9.89
C ALA A 134 17.84 3.05 10.44
N LEU A 135 18.44 1.90 10.15
CA LEU A 135 19.77 1.54 10.65
C LEU A 135 20.89 2.42 10.07
N ARG A 136 20.78 2.84 8.80
CA ARG A 136 21.77 3.74 8.18
C ARG A 136 21.79 5.13 8.83
N ASN A 137 20.64 5.62 9.28
CA ASN A 137 20.47 6.95 9.87
C ASN A 137 20.49 6.94 11.41
N LEU A 138 20.92 5.83 12.02
CA LEU A 138 21.07 5.73 13.46
C LEU A 138 22.19 6.66 13.94
N GLU A 139 21.83 7.59 14.82
CA GLU A 139 22.77 8.57 15.41
C GLU A 139 23.49 7.97 16.61
N HIS A 140 22.76 7.33 17.53
CA HIS A 140 23.30 6.70 18.75
C HIS A 140 23.72 5.24 18.51
N ARG A 141 24.74 5.04 17.67
CA ARG A 141 25.20 3.70 17.25
C ARG A 141 25.82 2.87 18.37
N ASP A 142 26.18 3.50 19.49
CA ASP A 142 26.74 2.89 20.70
C ASP A 142 25.66 2.37 21.66
N LYS A 143 24.38 2.66 21.39
CA LYS A 143 23.26 2.29 22.26
C LYS A 143 22.58 1.01 21.79
N PRO A 144 21.96 0.24 22.69
CA PRO A 144 21.08 -0.86 22.28
C PRO A 144 19.94 -0.31 21.41
N VAL A 145 19.51 -1.14 20.46
CA VAL A 145 18.45 -0.81 19.51
C VAL A 145 17.41 -1.91 19.54
N THR A 146 16.14 -1.53 19.71
CA THR A 146 15.01 -2.41 19.42
C THR A 146 14.27 -1.88 18.20
N LEU A 147 14.20 -2.70 17.15
CA LEU A 147 13.48 -2.40 15.91
C LEU A 147 12.22 -3.26 15.83
N TYR A 148 11.08 -2.59 15.69
CA TYR A 148 9.77 -3.20 15.50
C TYR A 148 9.35 -3.10 14.02
N SER A 149 8.99 -4.25 13.46
CA SER A 149 8.33 -4.38 12.17
C SER A 149 7.28 -5.50 12.26
N ASP A 150 6.13 -5.30 11.62
CA ASP A 150 5.10 -6.32 11.45
C ASP A 150 5.30 -7.17 10.18
N SER A 151 6.34 -6.86 9.38
CA SER A 151 6.70 -7.62 8.19
C SER A 151 7.26 -8.99 8.56
N ARG A 152 6.44 -10.03 8.32
CA ARG A 152 6.91 -11.42 8.38
C ARG A 152 8.07 -11.68 7.42
N TYR A 153 8.11 -10.97 6.28
CA TYR A 153 9.18 -11.12 5.31
C TYR A 153 10.53 -10.67 5.87
N VAL A 154 10.56 -9.52 6.55
CA VAL A 154 11.79 -9.02 7.18
C VAL A 154 12.18 -9.87 8.40
N VAL A 155 11.20 -10.24 9.24
CA VAL A 155 11.45 -10.94 10.51
C VAL A 155 11.89 -12.40 10.29
N ASN A 156 11.33 -13.09 9.29
CA ASN A 156 11.57 -14.53 9.11
C ASN A 156 12.72 -14.86 8.14
N GLY A 157 13.08 -13.95 7.24
CA GLY A 157 14.11 -14.19 6.20
C GLY A 157 13.58 -14.93 4.98
#